data_AF-A0A2S0KTI7-F1
#
_entry.id   AF-A0A2S0KTI7-F1
#
_cell.length_a   1.000
_cell.length_b   1.000
_cell.length_c   1.000
_cell.angle_alpha   90.00
_cell.angle_beta   90.00
_cell.angle_gamma   90.00
#
_symmetry.space_group_name_H-M   'P 1'
#
loop_
_entity.id
_entity.type
_entity.pdbx_description
1 polymer ?
#
loop_
_entity_poly.entity_id
_entity_poly.type
_entity_poly.pdbx_seq_one_letter_code
_entity_poly.pdbx_strand_id
1 'polypeptide(L)'
;MRAIPEYYYLLRELHLLLRPAHYLEIGVQYGESLCLAEPETQTIGIDPEPEIRHELTANTTVFPEKSDDFFAARRKEDVLGNGVIDLAFIDGMHLFESVLDDFIHVERWAGPHTIVLIHDTVPADALSVKRERQTRFWTGDVYKFVLCLKEFRPDLKIYNLNIGPSGLCFVGNLNPASTVLSDRRSEIVNRFMDIEYSTIAPNRDSLLCIRENSNEELSRFLAGILGRPTQEFQAQMQTLRYDVQKEFSGKLQAECEKSAETIRELQAALKKHRETIVRRDQALLQFNETKQALEKWRAECVRQKELLAALRDTVARRDASLEKLKLERETTVRKTEHLQQLLAEQKSVIDRRETEYRQQKELLAALRDTVARRDASLEKLKLERETTVRKTEHLQQLLAEQKSVIDRRETEYRQQKELLAALRDTVSRRDASLEKLKLEREALVQKTECMHRLLEERNSVIDKRNAEIAAGKMEIEKCRTAVIWRDEALEKQKRRIEELSISLEKHRAAIDKRDAALVKHKAVIAKRDEALLRHQAAIAKRDGWLAQNRRIIDDKCVELRLLTEQLMQIRNSRSYRAGQCITYFPRKLRIVWRKFRNRQKKQIAL
;
A
#
# COMPACT_ATOMS: atom_id res chain seq x y z
N MET A 1 86.72 -69.37 -46.47
CA MET A 1 88.15 -69.49 -46.13
C MET A 1 88.88 -68.20 -46.47
N ARG A 2 89.92 -67.88 -45.70
CA ARG A 2 91.06 -67.11 -46.22
C ARG A 2 92.03 -68.12 -46.83
N ALA A 3 92.76 -67.76 -47.88
CA ALA A 3 93.95 -68.53 -48.21
C ALA A 3 94.98 -68.33 -47.09
N ILE A 4 95.77 -69.36 -46.78
CA ILE A 4 96.87 -69.23 -45.83
C ILE A 4 97.94 -68.34 -46.52
N PRO A 5 98.43 -67.26 -45.88
CA PRO A 5 99.51 -66.43 -46.42
C PRO A 5 100.74 -67.23 -46.84
N GLU A 6 101.37 -66.84 -47.95
CA GLU A 6 102.52 -67.55 -48.51
C GLU A 6 103.73 -67.55 -47.55
N TYR A 7 103.90 -66.49 -46.75
CA TYR A 7 105.01 -66.41 -45.80
C TYR A 7 104.97 -67.49 -44.71
N TYR A 8 103.80 -68.03 -44.33
CA TYR A 8 103.74 -69.16 -43.39
C TYR A 8 104.30 -70.46 -43.98
N TYR A 9 104.17 -70.68 -45.29
CA TYR A 9 104.81 -71.82 -45.97
C TYR A 9 106.33 -71.67 -45.89
N LEU A 10 106.84 -70.45 -46.15
CA LEU A 10 108.26 -70.15 -46.04
C LEU A 10 108.79 -70.22 -44.60
N LEU A 11 108.03 -69.77 -43.59
CA LEU A 11 108.40 -69.96 -42.17
C LEU A 11 108.51 -71.44 -41.82
N ARG A 12 107.54 -72.27 -42.26
CA ARG A 12 107.60 -73.74 -42.08
C ARG A 12 108.80 -74.36 -42.80
N GLU A 13 109.07 -73.95 -44.04
CA GLU A 13 110.27 -74.35 -44.80
C GLU A 13 111.55 -74.02 -44.02
N LEU A 14 111.65 -72.83 -43.42
CA LEU A 14 112.82 -72.40 -42.65
C LEU A 14 112.98 -73.15 -41.33
N HIS A 15 111.91 -73.40 -40.57
CA HIS A 15 112.01 -74.20 -39.34
C HIS A 15 112.49 -75.63 -39.63
N LEU A 16 111.98 -76.26 -40.69
CA LEU A 16 112.39 -77.59 -41.12
C LEU A 16 113.82 -77.64 -41.69
N LEU A 17 114.24 -76.60 -42.42
CA LEU A 17 115.56 -76.52 -43.05
C LEU A 17 116.67 -76.15 -42.07
N LEU A 18 116.44 -75.13 -41.25
CA LEU A 18 117.44 -74.55 -40.36
C LEU A 18 117.52 -75.30 -39.03
N ARG A 19 116.39 -75.86 -38.56
CA ARG A 19 116.21 -76.48 -37.24
C ARG A 19 116.89 -75.66 -36.13
N PRO A 20 116.48 -74.40 -35.92
CA PRO A 20 117.09 -73.52 -34.93
C PRO A 20 117.04 -74.15 -33.53
N ALA A 21 118.12 -74.02 -32.75
CA ALA A 21 118.10 -74.43 -31.35
C ALA A 21 117.32 -73.38 -30.53
N HIS A 22 117.47 -72.10 -30.87
CA HIS A 22 116.71 -71.00 -30.28
C HIS A 22 116.00 -70.18 -31.37
N TYR A 23 114.67 -70.08 -31.26
CA TYR A 23 113.82 -69.23 -32.08
C TYR A 23 113.19 -68.12 -31.24
N LEU A 24 113.12 -66.90 -31.76
CA LEU A 24 112.49 -65.76 -31.09
C LEU A 24 111.51 -65.03 -32.02
N GLU A 25 110.29 -64.79 -31.55
CA GLU A 25 109.20 -64.16 -32.28
C GLU A 25 108.69 -62.94 -31.52
N ILE A 26 108.63 -61.78 -32.17
CA ILE A 26 108.05 -60.54 -31.65
C ILE A 26 106.79 -60.23 -32.46
N GLY A 27 105.64 -60.21 -31.79
CA GLY A 27 104.32 -60.24 -32.45
C GLY A 27 103.83 -61.67 -32.66
N VAL A 28 103.26 -62.25 -31.61
CA VAL A 28 102.78 -63.65 -31.60
C VAL A 28 101.29 -63.71 -31.99
N GLN A 29 100.50 -62.70 -31.60
CA GLN A 29 99.06 -62.58 -31.79
C GLN A 29 98.29 -63.86 -31.42
N TYR A 30 98.00 -64.75 -32.39
CA TYR A 30 97.26 -65.99 -32.18
C TYR A 30 98.15 -67.25 -32.09
N GLY A 31 99.46 -67.13 -32.32
CA GLY A 31 100.41 -68.24 -32.40
C GLY A 31 100.46 -68.95 -33.76
N GLU A 32 99.93 -68.34 -34.84
CA GLU A 32 99.91 -68.93 -36.18
C GLU A 32 101.33 -69.15 -36.76
N SER A 33 102.23 -68.19 -36.55
CA SER A 33 103.66 -68.29 -36.84
C SER A 33 104.39 -69.16 -35.81
N LEU A 34 104.21 -68.87 -34.52
CA LEU A 34 104.88 -69.56 -33.42
C LEU A 34 104.69 -71.09 -33.41
N CYS A 35 103.52 -71.58 -33.84
CA CYS A 35 103.24 -73.03 -33.93
C CYS A 35 103.99 -73.76 -35.05
N LEU A 36 104.72 -73.05 -35.92
CA LEU A 36 105.50 -73.65 -37.01
C LEU A 36 106.89 -74.12 -36.59
N ALA A 37 107.33 -73.79 -35.38
CA ALA A 37 108.60 -74.23 -34.80
C ALA A 37 108.60 -75.74 -34.48
N GLU A 38 109.75 -76.39 -34.62
CA GLU A 38 109.89 -77.83 -34.39
C GLU A 38 109.93 -78.18 -32.88
N PRO A 39 109.49 -79.39 -32.47
CA PRO A 39 109.45 -79.79 -31.06
C PRO A 39 110.76 -79.64 -30.28
N GLU A 40 111.92 -79.77 -30.94
CA GLU A 40 113.23 -79.63 -30.28
C GLU A 40 113.75 -78.18 -30.20
N THR A 41 113.08 -77.21 -30.83
CA THR A 41 113.46 -75.80 -30.78
C THR A 41 113.00 -75.17 -29.46
N GLN A 42 113.91 -74.51 -28.73
CA GLN A 42 113.55 -73.60 -27.65
C GLN A 42 112.99 -72.31 -28.26
N THR A 43 111.72 -72.02 -28.00
CA THR A 43 110.97 -70.94 -28.65
C THR A 43 110.59 -69.85 -27.64
N ILE A 44 110.85 -68.58 -28.01
CA ILE A 44 110.55 -67.40 -27.20
C ILE A 44 109.55 -66.55 -27.99
N GLY A 45 108.33 -66.41 -27.49
CA GLY A 45 107.34 -65.48 -28.04
C GLY A 45 107.24 -64.23 -27.17
N ILE A 46 107.19 -63.04 -27.77
CA ILE A 46 107.05 -61.75 -27.06
C ILE A 46 105.92 -60.96 -27.71
N ASP A 47 104.90 -60.63 -26.92
CA ASP A 47 103.70 -59.94 -27.39
C ASP A 47 103.00 -59.26 -26.19
N PRO A 48 102.50 -58.02 -26.28
CA PRO A 48 101.81 -57.38 -25.17
C PRO A 48 100.41 -57.97 -24.85
N GLU A 49 99.71 -58.55 -25.84
CA GLU A 49 98.34 -59.07 -25.69
C GLU A 49 98.12 -60.42 -26.44
N PRO A 50 98.91 -61.48 -26.15
CA PRO A 50 98.84 -62.75 -26.88
C PRO A 50 97.54 -63.53 -26.59
N GLU A 51 96.83 -63.91 -27.64
CA GLU A 51 95.61 -64.73 -27.59
C GLU A 51 95.84 -66.07 -28.30
N ILE A 52 96.69 -66.92 -27.73
CA ILE A 52 97.10 -68.21 -28.34
C ILE A 52 95.87 -69.08 -28.66
N ARG A 53 95.65 -69.35 -29.95
CA ARG A 53 94.55 -70.19 -30.47
C ARG A 53 95.03 -71.48 -31.13
N HIS A 54 96.33 -71.60 -31.38
CA HIS A 54 96.96 -72.75 -32.03
C HIS A 54 97.81 -73.56 -31.02
N GLU A 55 97.97 -74.86 -31.27
CA GLU A 55 98.72 -75.76 -30.40
C GLU A 55 100.23 -75.54 -30.60
N LEU A 56 100.92 -75.10 -29.54
CA LEU A 56 102.36 -74.83 -29.57
C LEU A 56 103.13 -76.12 -29.25
N THR A 57 103.72 -76.74 -30.27
CA THR A 57 104.43 -78.04 -30.15
C THR A 57 105.90 -77.92 -29.77
N ALA A 58 106.53 -76.77 -30.03
CA ALA A 58 107.90 -76.46 -29.62
C ALA A 58 108.01 -76.15 -28.12
N ASN A 59 109.21 -76.26 -27.55
CA ASN A 59 109.48 -75.90 -26.15
C ASN A 59 109.37 -74.37 -25.97
N THR A 60 108.15 -73.89 -25.75
CA THR A 60 107.79 -72.49 -25.97
C THR A 60 107.51 -71.73 -24.67
N THR A 61 108.13 -70.58 -24.50
CA THR A 61 107.78 -69.59 -23.46
C THR A 61 107.27 -68.32 -24.11
N VAL A 62 106.04 -67.92 -23.78
CA VAL A 62 105.44 -66.66 -24.26
C VAL A 62 105.47 -65.62 -23.12
N PHE A 63 105.95 -64.42 -23.44
CA PHE A 63 106.08 -63.29 -22.53
C PHE A 63 105.00 -62.24 -22.86
N PRO A 64 103.97 -62.08 -22.02
CA PRO A 64 102.85 -61.16 -22.23
C PRO A 64 103.25 -59.71 -21.86
N GLU A 65 104.22 -59.15 -22.58
CA GLU A 65 104.79 -57.82 -22.37
C GLU A 65 105.37 -57.27 -23.70
N LYS A 66 105.78 -56.00 -23.74
CA LYS A 66 106.41 -55.43 -24.94
C LYS A 66 107.84 -55.92 -25.10
N SER A 67 108.35 -55.91 -26.32
CA SER A 67 109.76 -56.19 -26.63
C SER A 67 110.73 -55.29 -25.85
N ASP A 68 110.54 -53.97 -25.87
CA ASP A 68 111.36 -53.02 -25.10
C ASP A 68 111.43 -53.39 -23.60
N ASP A 69 110.27 -53.66 -22.99
CA ASP A 69 110.18 -54.05 -21.58
C ASP A 69 110.86 -55.42 -21.34
N PHE A 70 110.65 -56.38 -22.24
CA PHE A 70 111.24 -57.72 -22.17
C PHE A 70 112.78 -57.69 -22.18
N PHE A 71 113.36 -56.96 -23.14
CA PHE A 71 114.81 -56.86 -23.34
C PHE A 71 115.49 -55.90 -22.35
N ALA A 72 114.76 -54.94 -21.77
CA ALA A 72 115.26 -54.12 -20.67
C ALA A 72 115.30 -54.90 -19.34
N ALA A 73 114.35 -55.81 -19.11
CA ALA A 73 114.23 -56.56 -17.86
C ALA A 73 115.13 -57.81 -17.76
N ARG A 74 115.66 -58.33 -18.87
CA ARG A 74 116.35 -59.64 -18.94
C ARG A 74 117.68 -59.55 -19.69
N ARG A 75 118.63 -60.39 -19.29
CA ARG A 75 119.87 -60.62 -20.07
C ARG A 75 119.69 -61.88 -20.91
N LYS A 76 120.48 -61.99 -21.99
CA LYS A 76 120.49 -63.16 -22.88
C LYS A 76 120.72 -64.46 -22.10
N GLU A 77 121.62 -64.43 -21.11
CA GLU A 77 122.00 -65.58 -20.28
C GLU A 77 120.85 -66.10 -19.40
N ASP A 78 119.89 -65.24 -19.07
CA ASP A 78 118.73 -65.60 -18.24
C ASP A 78 117.59 -66.25 -19.06
N VAL A 79 117.70 -66.24 -20.40
CA VAL A 79 116.67 -66.74 -21.34
C VAL A 79 117.21 -67.86 -22.25
N LEU A 80 118.41 -67.68 -22.82
CA LEU A 80 119.06 -68.59 -23.77
C LEU A 80 120.29 -69.29 -23.17
N GLY A 81 120.64 -69.00 -21.91
CA GLY A 81 121.90 -69.45 -21.30
C GLY A 81 123.12 -69.00 -22.12
N ASN A 82 124.03 -69.92 -22.41
CA ASN A 82 125.19 -69.65 -23.25
C ASN A 82 124.87 -69.58 -24.76
N GLY A 83 123.60 -69.74 -25.15
CA GLY A 83 123.15 -69.73 -26.54
C GLY A 83 123.17 -68.36 -27.21
N VAL A 84 122.67 -68.33 -28.44
CA VAL A 84 122.36 -67.17 -29.26
C VAL A 84 121.05 -67.44 -29.98
N ILE A 85 120.36 -66.40 -30.46
CA ILE A 85 119.20 -66.58 -31.34
C ILE A 85 119.70 -67.14 -32.67
N ASP A 86 119.16 -68.26 -33.16
CA ASP A 86 119.52 -68.82 -34.46
C ASP A 86 118.62 -68.26 -35.58
N LEU A 87 117.33 -68.12 -35.28
CA LEU A 87 116.32 -67.54 -36.15
C LEU A 87 115.46 -66.57 -35.33
N ALA A 88 115.12 -65.42 -35.89
CA ALA A 88 114.15 -64.50 -35.31
C ALA A 88 113.08 -64.07 -36.32
N PHE A 89 111.88 -63.76 -35.84
CA PHE A 89 110.79 -63.16 -36.62
C PHE A 89 110.24 -61.92 -35.91
N ILE A 90 110.07 -60.83 -36.67
CA ILE A 90 109.58 -59.53 -36.19
C ILE A 90 108.36 -59.15 -37.03
N ASP A 91 107.18 -59.26 -36.40
CA ASP A 91 105.83 -58.99 -36.94
C ASP A 91 104.97 -58.29 -35.86
N GLY A 92 105.61 -57.43 -35.05
CA GLY A 92 105.06 -56.83 -33.84
C GLY A 92 104.30 -55.53 -34.07
N MET A 93 104.93 -54.37 -33.82
CA MET A 93 104.34 -53.06 -34.09
C MET A 93 104.84 -52.53 -35.42
N HIS A 94 103.93 -52.29 -36.38
CA HIS A 94 104.25 -51.96 -37.77
C HIS A 94 104.68 -50.48 -37.95
N LEU A 95 105.37 -49.91 -36.95
CA LEU A 95 105.97 -48.58 -36.99
C LEU A 95 107.48 -48.74 -37.14
N PHE A 96 108.06 -47.95 -38.05
CA PHE A 96 109.48 -48.00 -38.38
C PHE A 96 110.40 -47.95 -37.15
N GLU A 97 110.12 -47.08 -36.19
CA GLU A 97 110.95 -46.94 -34.99
C GLU A 97 110.87 -48.15 -34.04
N SER A 98 109.73 -48.86 -34.01
CA SER A 98 109.56 -50.07 -33.20
C SER A 98 110.34 -51.24 -33.80
N VAL A 99 110.18 -51.48 -35.11
CA VAL A 99 110.93 -52.54 -35.81
C VAL A 99 112.44 -52.28 -35.79
N LEU A 100 112.86 -51.00 -35.79
CA LEU A 100 114.25 -50.62 -35.59
C LEU A 100 114.75 -51.03 -34.20
N ASP A 101 114.01 -50.74 -33.13
CA ASP A 101 114.39 -51.13 -31.77
C ASP A 101 114.35 -52.65 -31.55
N ASP A 102 113.31 -53.33 -32.04
CA ASP A 102 113.21 -54.80 -32.05
C ASP A 102 114.45 -55.43 -32.67
N PHE A 103 114.89 -54.94 -33.84
CA PHE A 103 116.12 -55.40 -34.48
C PHE A 103 117.39 -55.08 -33.67
N ILE A 104 117.50 -53.89 -33.08
CA ILE A 104 118.65 -53.52 -32.22
C ILE A 104 118.70 -54.38 -30.96
N HIS A 105 117.57 -54.81 -30.42
CA HIS A 105 117.50 -55.78 -29.32
C HIS A 105 117.92 -57.19 -29.78
N VAL A 106 117.37 -57.68 -30.89
CA VAL A 106 117.67 -59.03 -31.41
C VAL A 106 119.13 -59.16 -31.89
N GLU A 107 119.70 -58.15 -32.57
CA GLU A 107 121.11 -58.20 -32.99
C GLU A 107 122.06 -58.36 -31.79
N ARG A 108 121.78 -57.71 -30.64
CA ARG A 108 122.58 -57.86 -29.41
C ARG A 108 122.58 -59.29 -28.84
N TRP A 109 121.62 -60.14 -29.19
CA TRP A 109 121.52 -61.55 -28.76
C TRP A 109 121.87 -62.54 -29.88
N ALA A 110 122.29 -62.05 -31.05
CA ALA A 110 122.66 -62.86 -32.21
C ALA A 110 124.06 -63.50 -32.12
N GLY A 111 124.29 -64.46 -33.01
CA GLY A 111 125.59 -65.03 -33.35
C GLY A 111 125.91 -64.88 -34.86
N PRO A 112 127.01 -65.47 -35.34
CA PRO A 112 127.50 -65.26 -36.71
C PRO A 112 126.61 -65.86 -37.81
N HIS A 113 125.70 -66.77 -37.45
CA HIS A 113 124.82 -67.49 -38.37
C HIS A 113 123.34 -67.10 -38.21
N THR A 114 123.02 -66.16 -37.31
CA THR A 114 121.65 -65.72 -37.05
C THR A 114 121.02 -65.10 -38.27
N ILE A 115 119.76 -65.47 -38.52
CA ILE A 115 118.90 -64.88 -39.53
C ILE A 115 117.74 -64.18 -38.82
N VAL A 116 117.53 -62.91 -39.09
CA VAL A 116 116.36 -62.15 -38.62
C VAL A 116 115.43 -61.94 -39.80
N LEU A 117 114.16 -62.28 -39.60
CA LEU A 117 113.07 -62.11 -40.54
C LEU A 117 112.22 -60.93 -40.08
N ILE A 118 111.96 -59.96 -40.96
CA ILE A 118 111.10 -58.80 -40.69
C ILE A 118 109.96 -58.84 -41.69
N HIS A 119 108.72 -58.83 -41.20
CA HIS A 119 107.52 -58.87 -42.04
C HIS A 119 107.15 -57.47 -42.58
N ASP A 120 106.17 -57.40 -43.49
CA ASP A 120 105.58 -56.17 -44.00
C ASP A 120 106.56 -55.17 -44.68
N THR A 121 107.72 -55.67 -45.11
CA THR A 121 108.79 -54.89 -45.77
C THR A 121 108.61 -54.65 -47.27
N VAL A 122 107.55 -55.17 -47.89
CA VAL A 122 107.14 -54.90 -49.28
C VAL A 122 105.72 -54.34 -49.30
N PRO A 123 105.56 -53.00 -49.28
CA PRO A 123 104.26 -52.33 -49.41
C PRO A 123 103.46 -52.78 -50.63
N ALA A 124 102.12 -52.75 -50.53
CA ALA A 124 101.28 -52.78 -51.72
C ALA A 124 101.11 -51.37 -52.31
N ASP A 125 100.69 -50.41 -51.47
CA ASP A 125 100.27 -49.08 -51.91
C ASP A 125 100.51 -47.99 -50.82
N ALA A 126 100.17 -46.74 -51.16
CA ALA A 126 100.39 -45.58 -50.29
C ALA A 126 99.40 -45.44 -49.12
N LEU A 127 98.37 -46.29 -49.04
CA LEU A 127 97.43 -46.39 -47.90
C LEU A 127 97.86 -47.49 -46.93
N SER A 128 98.32 -48.64 -47.45
CA SER A 128 98.81 -49.74 -46.60
C SER A 128 99.95 -49.31 -45.67
N VAL A 129 100.75 -48.32 -46.10
CA VAL A 129 101.91 -47.80 -45.38
C VAL A 129 101.67 -46.57 -44.48
N LYS A 130 100.41 -46.16 -44.28
CA LYS A 130 100.13 -45.04 -43.35
C LYS A 130 100.44 -45.47 -41.91
N ARG A 131 101.07 -44.60 -41.13
CA ARG A 131 101.41 -44.87 -39.72
C ARG A 131 100.17 -45.11 -38.86
N GLU A 132 99.08 -44.42 -39.16
CA GLU A 132 97.75 -44.77 -38.66
C GLU A 132 97.10 -45.81 -39.57
N ARG A 133 96.53 -46.87 -38.98
CA ARG A 133 95.86 -47.95 -39.72
C ARG A 133 94.53 -47.50 -40.31
N GLN A 134 94.53 -47.12 -41.59
CA GLN A 134 93.32 -46.73 -42.34
C GLN A 134 92.64 -47.91 -43.07
N THR A 135 93.35 -49.03 -43.23
CA THR A 135 92.92 -50.18 -44.06
C THR A 135 93.06 -51.51 -43.30
N ARG A 136 92.30 -52.53 -43.75
CA ARG A 136 92.37 -53.88 -43.14
C ARG A 136 93.71 -54.56 -43.42
N PHE A 137 94.20 -54.48 -44.66
CA PHE A 137 95.59 -54.76 -44.99
C PHE A 137 96.41 -53.50 -44.68
N TRP A 138 97.45 -53.63 -43.87
CA TRP A 138 98.20 -52.50 -43.32
C TRP A 138 99.61 -52.98 -42.97
N THR A 139 100.60 -52.43 -43.66
CA THR A 139 102.03 -52.72 -43.49
C THR A 139 102.75 -51.68 -42.64
N GLY A 140 102.06 -50.57 -42.34
CA GLY A 140 102.68 -49.39 -41.74
C GLY A 140 103.93 -48.93 -42.49
N ASP A 141 104.80 -48.18 -41.83
CA ASP A 141 106.00 -47.61 -42.48
C ASP A 141 107.26 -48.47 -42.32
N VAL A 142 107.10 -49.76 -42.01
CA VAL A 142 108.16 -50.78 -41.82
C VAL A 142 109.15 -50.84 -42.98
N TYR A 143 108.72 -50.58 -44.22
CA TYR A 143 109.61 -50.51 -45.40
C TYR A 143 110.82 -49.56 -45.22
N LYS A 144 110.69 -48.52 -44.38
CA LYS A 144 111.79 -47.59 -44.03
C LYS A 144 112.95 -48.28 -43.34
N PHE A 145 112.70 -49.39 -42.63
CA PHE A 145 113.73 -50.22 -42.00
C PHE A 145 114.76 -50.71 -43.02
N VAL A 146 114.31 -51.15 -44.20
CA VAL A 146 115.19 -51.62 -45.28
C VAL A 146 116.03 -50.47 -45.87
N LEU A 147 115.45 -49.27 -45.98
CA LEU A 147 116.18 -48.07 -46.41
C LEU A 147 117.27 -47.68 -45.37
N CYS A 148 116.91 -47.73 -44.09
CA CYS A 148 117.79 -47.46 -42.96
C CYS A 148 118.99 -48.40 -42.93
N LEU A 149 118.76 -49.72 -42.95
CA LEU A 149 119.86 -50.69 -42.90
C LEU A 149 120.83 -50.53 -44.08
N LYS A 150 120.34 -50.27 -45.29
CA LYS A 150 121.20 -50.07 -46.46
C LYS A 150 122.13 -48.87 -46.37
N GLU A 151 121.76 -47.84 -45.61
CA GLU A 151 122.57 -46.64 -45.45
C GLU A 151 123.47 -46.72 -44.21
N PHE A 152 122.93 -47.12 -43.06
CA PHE A 152 123.66 -47.12 -41.78
C PHE A 152 124.40 -48.44 -41.49
N ARG A 153 124.04 -49.53 -42.17
CA ARG A 153 124.61 -50.88 -41.99
C ARG A 153 124.84 -51.63 -43.32
N PRO A 154 125.64 -51.08 -44.24
CA PRO A 154 125.99 -51.75 -45.51
C PRO A 154 126.86 -53.02 -45.34
N ASP A 155 127.26 -53.35 -44.11
CA ASP A 155 127.87 -54.62 -43.71
C ASP A 155 126.86 -55.79 -43.62
N LEU A 156 125.57 -55.49 -43.46
CA LEU A 156 124.51 -56.50 -43.36
C LEU A 156 124.11 -57.05 -44.73
N LYS A 157 123.79 -58.34 -44.78
CA LYS A 157 123.22 -58.97 -45.98
C LYS A 157 121.69 -58.93 -45.88
N ILE A 158 121.08 -58.15 -46.77
CA ILE A 158 119.65 -57.81 -46.75
C ILE A 158 118.99 -58.36 -48.01
N TYR A 159 118.02 -59.26 -47.84
CA TYR A 159 117.27 -59.92 -48.92
C TYR A 159 115.77 -59.81 -48.65
N ASN A 160 115.07 -58.93 -49.37
CA ASN A 160 113.64 -58.70 -49.18
C ASN A 160 112.84 -59.56 -50.16
N LEU A 161 112.31 -60.70 -49.72
CA LEU A 161 111.57 -61.59 -50.62
C LEU A 161 110.17 -61.04 -50.90
N ASN A 162 109.81 -60.96 -52.17
CA ASN A 162 108.45 -60.65 -52.64
C ASN A 162 107.56 -61.89 -52.47
N ILE A 163 107.07 -62.09 -51.24
CA ILE A 163 106.20 -63.20 -50.83
C ILE A 163 104.86 -62.64 -50.31
N GLY A 164 103.76 -63.32 -50.63
CA GLY A 164 102.42 -62.84 -50.29
C GLY A 164 102.14 -62.82 -48.78
N PRO A 165 101.54 -61.74 -48.24
CA PRO A 165 100.89 -60.63 -48.95
C PRO A 165 101.73 -59.34 -49.06
N SER A 166 102.86 -59.26 -48.34
CA SER A 166 103.51 -57.99 -47.96
C SER A 166 105.03 -58.10 -47.79
N GLY A 167 105.61 -59.21 -48.23
CA GLY A 167 107.05 -59.45 -48.24
C GLY A 167 107.65 -59.89 -46.90
N LEU A 168 108.87 -60.43 -46.97
CA LEU A 168 109.63 -60.91 -45.83
C LEU A 168 111.11 -60.57 -46.03
N CYS A 169 111.64 -59.67 -45.19
CA CYS A 169 113.04 -59.25 -45.25
C CYS A 169 113.93 -60.11 -44.37
N PHE A 170 114.88 -60.79 -45.00
CA PHE A 170 115.93 -61.55 -44.36
C PHE A 170 117.12 -60.64 -44.13
N VAL A 171 117.60 -60.59 -42.89
CA VAL A 171 118.83 -59.89 -42.50
C VAL A 171 119.76 -60.88 -41.82
N GLY A 172 121.01 -60.90 -42.27
CA GLY A 172 122.08 -61.72 -41.70
C GLY A 172 123.45 -61.03 -41.81
N ASN A 173 124.50 -61.72 -41.37
CA ASN A 173 125.84 -61.15 -41.13
C ASN A 173 125.83 -60.14 -39.96
N LEU A 174 125.04 -60.47 -38.93
CA LEU A 174 124.84 -59.65 -37.73
C LEU A 174 126.11 -59.52 -36.88
N ASN A 175 126.20 -58.42 -36.13
CA ASN A 175 127.28 -58.18 -35.19
C ASN A 175 126.70 -57.76 -33.83
N PRO A 176 126.66 -58.65 -32.81
CA PRO A 176 126.10 -58.34 -31.49
C PRO A 176 126.87 -57.27 -30.70
N ALA A 177 128.06 -56.88 -31.14
CA ALA A 177 128.83 -55.76 -30.59
C ALA A 177 128.63 -54.44 -31.38
N SER A 178 127.71 -54.40 -32.35
CA SER A 178 127.39 -53.21 -33.13
C SER A 178 126.50 -52.24 -32.34
N THR A 179 126.95 -51.00 -32.18
CA THR A 179 126.16 -49.91 -31.57
C THR A 179 125.72 -48.85 -32.59
N VAL A 180 126.04 -49.04 -33.89
CA VAL A 180 125.82 -48.01 -34.93
C VAL A 180 124.37 -47.57 -35.04
N LEU A 181 123.42 -48.49 -34.86
CA LEU A 181 121.99 -48.21 -34.92
C LEU A 181 121.45 -47.66 -33.59
N SER A 182 121.96 -48.10 -32.44
CA SER A 182 121.54 -47.58 -31.11
C SER A 182 122.01 -46.15 -30.89
N ASP A 183 123.30 -45.90 -31.15
CA ASP A 183 123.95 -44.61 -30.87
C ASP A 183 123.43 -43.49 -31.78
N ARG A 184 122.88 -43.87 -32.93
CA ARG A 184 122.30 -42.98 -33.94
C ARG A 184 120.78 -43.09 -34.06
N ARG A 185 120.10 -43.78 -33.14
CA ARG A 185 118.64 -44.03 -33.22
C ARG A 185 117.85 -42.75 -33.52
N SER A 186 118.15 -41.64 -32.83
CA SER A 186 117.47 -40.36 -33.05
C SER A 186 117.81 -39.68 -34.39
N GLU A 187 119.04 -39.85 -34.91
CA GLU A 187 119.43 -39.39 -36.25
C GLU A 187 118.65 -40.17 -37.33
N ILE A 188 118.65 -41.49 -37.20
CA ILE A 188 117.97 -42.45 -38.07
C ILE A 188 116.46 -42.19 -38.09
N VAL A 189 115.81 -42.17 -36.92
CA VAL A 189 114.37 -41.95 -36.83
C VAL A 189 113.98 -40.63 -37.49
N ASN A 190 114.64 -39.51 -37.15
CA ASN A 190 114.35 -38.22 -37.76
C ASN A 190 114.60 -38.19 -39.28
N ARG A 191 115.60 -38.93 -39.78
CA ARG A 191 115.93 -38.97 -41.22
C ARG A 191 114.90 -39.72 -42.06
N PHE A 192 114.38 -40.84 -41.58
CA PHE A 192 113.48 -41.69 -42.35
C PHE A 192 111.99 -41.46 -42.02
N MET A 193 111.64 -40.81 -40.90
CA MET A 193 110.25 -40.55 -40.48
C MET A 193 109.43 -39.85 -41.57
N ASP A 194 109.97 -38.81 -42.20
CA ASP A 194 109.24 -37.98 -43.17
C ASP A 194 109.33 -38.47 -44.62
N ILE A 195 109.94 -39.64 -44.88
CA ILE A 195 109.95 -40.23 -46.22
C ILE A 195 108.55 -40.75 -46.56
N GLU A 196 107.93 -40.14 -47.57
CA GLU A 196 106.73 -40.66 -48.19
C GLU A 196 107.03 -41.82 -49.17
N TYR A 197 106.18 -42.85 -49.17
CA TYR A 197 106.26 -43.96 -50.12
C TYR A 197 106.15 -43.52 -51.58
N SER A 198 105.47 -42.40 -51.85
CA SER A 198 105.40 -41.73 -53.16
C SER A 198 106.78 -41.49 -53.80
N THR A 199 107.79 -41.19 -52.97
CA THR A 199 109.16 -40.90 -53.42
C THR A 199 109.95 -42.15 -53.81
N ILE A 200 109.68 -43.29 -53.16
CA ILE A 200 110.40 -44.54 -53.41
C ILE A 200 109.69 -45.48 -54.38
N ALA A 201 108.36 -45.38 -54.50
CA ALA A 201 107.52 -46.31 -55.28
C ALA A 201 108.02 -46.56 -56.73
N PRO A 202 108.50 -45.56 -57.49
CA PRO A 202 109.01 -45.78 -58.86
C PRO A 202 110.28 -46.64 -58.96
N ASN A 203 111.06 -46.75 -57.88
CA ASN A 203 112.34 -47.49 -57.83
C ASN A 203 112.37 -48.53 -56.69
N ARG A 204 111.20 -48.89 -56.16
CA ARG A 204 111.06 -49.57 -54.86
C ARG A 204 111.84 -50.89 -54.80
N ASP A 205 111.89 -51.65 -55.89
CA ASP A 205 112.48 -52.98 -55.88
C ASP A 205 114.01 -52.92 -55.72
N SER A 206 114.65 -51.89 -56.29
CA SER A 206 116.06 -51.60 -56.06
C SER A 206 116.29 -50.98 -54.67
N LEU A 207 115.45 -50.01 -54.28
CA LEU A 207 115.59 -49.30 -53.00
C LEU A 207 115.37 -50.21 -51.79
N LEU A 208 114.40 -51.12 -51.83
CA LEU A 208 114.04 -52.06 -50.78
C LEU A 208 114.65 -53.46 -50.96
N CYS A 209 115.67 -53.61 -51.81
CA CYS A 209 116.38 -54.89 -52.06
C CYS A 209 115.45 -56.09 -52.37
N ILE A 210 114.39 -55.85 -53.16
CA ILE A 210 113.36 -56.85 -53.43
C ILE A 210 113.89 -57.94 -54.37
N ARG A 211 113.54 -59.19 -54.07
CA ARG A 211 113.91 -60.39 -54.83
C ARG A 211 112.68 -61.29 -55.01
N GLU A 212 112.71 -62.10 -56.07
CA GLU A 212 111.69 -63.12 -56.31
C GLU A 212 111.80 -64.25 -55.27
N ASN A 213 110.67 -64.89 -54.94
CA ASN A 213 110.58 -66.02 -54.00
C ASN A 213 111.07 -67.35 -54.63
N SER A 214 112.25 -67.34 -55.24
CA SER A 214 112.84 -68.51 -55.92
C SER A 214 113.75 -69.32 -55.00
N ASN A 215 113.89 -70.62 -55.30
CA ASN A 215 114.79 -71.50 -54.58
C ASN A 215 116.25 -71.04 -54.74
N GLU A 216 116.60 -70.46 -55.90
CA GLU A 216 117.92 -69.95 -56.22
C GLU A 216 118.31 -68.73 -55.38
N GLU A 217 117.43 -67.74 -55.22
CA GLU A 217 117.71 -66.54 -54.41
C GLU A 217 117.87 -66.90 -52.93
N LEU A 218 116.90 -67.63 -52.37
CA LEU A 218 116.92 -68.02 -50.96
C LEU A 218 118.13 -68.93 -50.63
N SER A 219 118.41 -69.94 -51.47
CA SER A 219 119.58 -70.82 -51.25
C SER A 219 120.90 -70.05 -51.34
N ARG A 220 120.99 -69.01 -52.18
CA ARG A 220 122.18 -68.14 -52.26
C ARG A 220 122.33 -67.24 -51.04
N PHE A 221 121.25 -66.73 -50.45
CA PHE A 221 121.30 -66.03 -49.17
C PHE A 221 121.75 -66.97 -48.04
N LEU A 222 121.09 -68.12 -47.88
CA LEU A 222 121.38 -69.08 -46.81
C LEU A 222 122.82 -69.62 -46.89
N ALA A 223 123.30 -69.98 -48.08
CA ALA A 223 124.72 -70.31 -48.31
C ALA A 223 125.66 -69.18 -47.87
N GLY A 224 125.30 -67.94 -48.17
CA GLY A 224 126.06 -66.74 -47.81
C GLY A 224 126.09 -66.39 -46.32
N ILE A 225 125.24 -66.99 -45.48
CA ILE A 225 125.21 -66.79 -44.02
C ILE A 225 125.72 -68.02 -43.26
N LEU A 226 125.31 -69.21 -43.70
CA LEU A 226 125.54 -70.48 -43.00
C LEU A 226 126.82 -71.19 -43.47
N GLY A 227 127.51 -70.65 -44.47
CA GLY A 227 128.81 -71.14 -44.96
C GLY A 227 128.76 -72.47 -45.73
N ARG A 228 127.56 -72.97 -46.06
CA ARG A 228 127.35 -74.23 -46.79
C ARG A 228 127.17 -74.02 -48.30
N PRO A 229 127.36 -75.05 -49.15
CA PRO A 229 127.16 -74.93 -50.60
C PRO A 229 125.69 -74.65 -50.96
N THR A 230 125.45 -73.71 -51.87
CA THR A 230 124.11 -73.38 -52.41
C THR A 230 123.33 -74.61 -52.88
N GLN A 231 124.04 -75.60 -53.44
CA GLN A 231 123.46 -76.84 -53.98
C GLN A 231 122.83 -77.75 -52.90
N GLU A 232 123.34 -77.69 -51.66
CA GLU A 232 122.76 -78.41 -50.52
C GLU A 232 121.36 -77.86 -50.21
N PHE A 233 121.27 -76.54 -50.04
CA PHE A 233 120.01 -75.84 -49.78
C PHE A 233 119.03 -75.95 -50.94
N GLN A 234 119.47 -75.87 -52.21
CA GLN A 234 118.58 -76.01 -53.37
C GLN A 234 117.85 -77.36 -53.40
N ALA A 235 118.57 -78.46 -53.13
CA ALA A 235 117.99 -79.79 -53.10
C ALA A 235 117.02 -79.97 -51.92
N GLN A 236 117.40 -79.51 -50.72
CA GLN A 236 116.55 -79.57 -49.52
C GLN A 236 115.27 -78.73 -49.69
N MET A 237 115.39 -77.48 -50.15
CA MET A 237 114.26 -76.58 -50.40
C MET A 237 113.27 -77.14 -51.43
N GLN A 238 113.75 -77.80 -52.49
CA GLN A 238 112.87 -78.37 -53.51
C GLN A 238 112.01 -79.52 -52.97
N THR A 239 112.54 -80.32 -52.04
CA THR A 239 111.75 -81.36 -51.34
C THR A 239 110.80 -80.73 -50.31
N LEU A 240 111.31 -79.85 -49.44
CA LEU A 240 110.53 -79.22 -48.37
C LEU A 240 109.33 -78.45 -48.90
N ARG A 241 109.47 -77.69 -50.01
CA ARG A 241 108.35 -76.95 -50.63
C ARG A 241 107.18 -77.86 -51.01
N TYR A 242 107.46 -79.05 -51.56
CA TYR A 242 106.41 -80.00 -51.92
C TYR A 242 105.70 -80.57 -50.70
N ASP A 243 106.46 -80.98 -49.68
CA ASP A 243 105.89 -81.59 -48.47
C ASP A 243 105.14 -80.58 -47.59
N VAL A 244 105.65 -79.35 -47.44
CA VAL A 244 104.96 -78.25 -46.73
C VAL A 244 103.68 -77.84 -47.47
N GLN A 245 103.73 -77.69 -48.80
CA GLN A 245 102.53 -77.37 -49.59
C GLN A 245 101.44 -78.44 -49.43
N LYS A 246 101.84 -79.72 -49.36
CA LYS A 246 100.97 -80.87 -49.13
C LYS A 246 100.42 -80.91 -47.69
N GLU A 247 101.24 -80.63 -46.68
CA GLU A 247 100.83 -80.52 -45.27
C GLU A 247 99.73 -79.47 -45.09
N PHE A 248 99.96 -78.26 -45.60
CA PHE A 248 99.03 -77.13 -45.51
C PHE A 248 97.75 -77.39 -46.33
N SER A 249 97.86 -78.03 -47.50
CA SER A 249 96.68 -78.44 -48.29
C SER A 249 95.80 -79.45 -47.55
N GLY A 250 96.40 -80.41 -46.84
CA GLY A 250 95.68 -81.38 -46.01
C GLY A 250 94.99 -80.72 -44.80
N LYS A 251 95.69 -79.82 -44.10
CA LYS A 251 95.11 -79.00 -43.01
C LYS A 251 93.90 -78.19 -43.51
N LEU A 252 94.03 -77.52 -44.66
CA LEU A 252 92.95 -76.73 -45.27
C LEU A 252 91.76 -77.62 -45.65
N GLN A 253 91.97 -78.79 -46.24
CA GLN A 253 90.87 -79.71 -46.58
C GLN A 253 90.08 -80.15 -45.33
N ALA A 254 90.78 -80.52 -44.24
CA ALA A 254 90.13 -80.94 -43.00
C ALA A 254 89.33 -79.81 -42.32
N GLU A 255 89.79 -78.55 -42.41
CA GLU A 255 89.03 -77.38 -41.96
C GLU A 255 87.78 -77.14 -42.84
N CYS A 256 87.91 -77.38 -44.16
CA CYS A 256 86.81 -77.30 -45.12
C CYS A 256 85.69 -78.30 -44.79
N GLU A 257 86.06 -79.55 -44.48
CA GLU A 257 85.14 -80.62 -44.14
C GLU A 257 84.42 -80.36 -42.81
N LYS A 258 85.13 -79.92 -41.77
CA LYS A 258 84.54 -79.43 -40.50
C LYS A 258 83.58 -78.28 -40.73
N SER A 259 83.97 -77.28 -41.52
CA SER A 259 83.12 -76.12 -41.86
C SER A 259 81.85 -76.55 -42.59
N ALA A 260 81.95 -77.49 -43.52
CA ALA A 260 80.82 -78.05 -44.25
C ALA A 260 79.89 -78.89 -43.34
N GLU A 261 80.38 -79.43 -42.23
CA GLU A 261 79.56 -80.08 -41.18
C GLU A 261 78.77 -79.04 -40.38
N THR A 262 79.44 -78.03 -39.83
CA THR A 262 78.78 -76.95 -39.09
C THR A 262 77.71 -76.23 -39.94
N ILE A 263 77.96 -76.04 -41.24
CA ILE A 263 76.98 -75.48 -42.18
C ILE A 263 75.74 -76.40 -42.31
N ARG A 264 75.90 -77.72 -42.37
CA ARG A 264 74.79 -78.69 -42.41
C ARG A 264 73.94 -78.63 -41.13
N GLU A 265 74.58 -78.54 -39.96
CA GLU A 265 73.88 -78.39 -38.67
C GLU A 265 73.08 -77.09 -38.58
N LEU A 266 73.70 -75.95 -38.94
CA LEU A 266 73.06 -74.64 -38.96
C LEU A 266 71.87 -74.59 -39.93
N GLN A 267 71.98 -75.23 -41.10
CA GLN A 267 70.86 -75.36 -42.05
C GLN A 267 69.69 -76.18 -41.47
N ALA A 268 69.99 -77.28 -40.76
CA ALA A 268 68.96 -78.09 -40.09
C ALA A 268 68.26 -77.32 -38.94
N ALA A 269 69.02 -76.58 -38.13
CA ALA A 269 68.48 -75.71 -37.09
C ALA A 269 67.60 -74.58 -37.68
N LEU A 270 68.05 -73.94 -38.76
CA LEU A 270 67.31 -72.86 -39.42
C LEU A 270 66.01 -73.35 -40.07
N LYS A 271 65.97 -74.59 -40.60
CA LYS A 271 64.73 -75.24 -41.03
C LYS A 271 63.73 -75.41 -39.87
N LYS A 272 64.18 -75.95 -38.73
CA LYS A 272 63.36 -76.13 -37.52
C LYS A 272 62.82 -74.80 -36.97
N HIS A 273 63.60 -73.72 -37.06
CA HIS A 273 63.14 -72.37 -36.72
C HIS A 273 62.08 -71.84 -37.68
N ARG A 274 62.22 -72.03 -39.00
CA ARG A 274 61.17 -71.66 -39.99
C ARG A 274 59.85 -72.38 -39.73
N GLU A 275 59.89 -73.69 -39.47
CA GLU A 275 58.69 -74.48 -39.09
C GLU A 275 58.02 -73.95 -37.80
N THR A 276 58.82 -73.43 -36.86
CA THR A 276 58.33 -72.83 -35.61
C THR A 276 57.70 -71.45 -35.84
N ILE A 277 58.24 -70.66 -36.77
CA ILE A 277 57.69 -69.34 -37.16
C ILE A 277 56.32 -69.53 -37.81
N VAL A 278 56.18 -70.42 -38.80
CA VAL A 278 54.90 -70.69 -39.49
C VAL A 278 53.79 -71.08 -38.51
N ARG A 279 54.09 -71.89 -37.48
CA ARG A 279 53.13 -72.24 -36.43
C ARG A 279 52.72 -71.04 -35.56
N ARG A 280 53.62 -70.09 -35.31
CA ARG A 280 53.33 -68.84 -34.58
C ARG A 280 52.49 -67.89 -35.43
N ASP A 281 52.77 -67.78 -36.73
CA ASP A 281 52.00 -66.93 -37.64
C ASP A 281 50.55 -67.41 -37.79
N GLN A 282 50.34 -68.74 -37.85
CA GLN A 282 49.01 -69.36 -37.80
C GLN A 282 48.26 -69.05 -36.49
N ALA A 283 48.95 -69.09 -35.34
CA ALA A 283 48.36 -68.71 -34.05
C ALA A 283 48.05 -67.20 -33.95
N LEU A 284 48.89 -66.33 -34.56
CA LEU A 284 48.66 -64.89 -34.64
C LEU A 284 47.47 -64.52 -35.54
N LEU A 285 47.22 -65.29 -36.61
CA LEU A 285 46.00 -65.16 -37.41
C LEU A 285 44.75 -65.42 -36.57
N GLN A 286 44.69 -66.55 -35.86
CA GLN A 286 43.57 -66.88 -34.95
C GLN A 286 43.41 -65.86 -33.81
N PHE A 287 44.51 -65.33 -33.28
CA PHE A 287 44.49 -64.25 -32.30
C PHE A 287 43.91 -62.94 -32.88
N ASN A 288 44.24 -62.60 -34.12
CA ASN A 288 43.70 -61.41 -34.79
C ASN A 288 42.20 -61.55 -35.11
N GLU A 289 41.72 -62.74 -35.49
CA GLU A 289 40.30 -63.01 -35.68
C GLU A 289 39.50 -62.85 -34.37
N THR A 290 39.99 -63.45 -33.29
CA THR A 290 39.36 -63.32 -31.96
C THR A 290 39.43 -61.88 -31.42
N LYS A 291 40.53 -61.16 -31.67
CA LYS A 291 40.65 -59.72 -31.37
C LYS A 291 39.60 -58.90 -32.14
N GLN A 292 39.43 -59.11 -33.44
CA GLN A 292 38.42 -58.39 -34.24
C GLN A 292 36.99 -58.68 -33.76
N ALA A 293 36.70 -59.92 -33.36
CA ALA A 293 35.40 -60.25 -32.76
C ALA A 293 35.17 -59.50 -31.43
N LEU A 294 36.20 -59.40 -30.60
CA LEU A 294 36.16 -58.70 -29.31
C LEU A 294 36.09 -57.16 -29.49
N GLU A 295 36.71 -56.60 -30.53
CA GLU A 295 36.58 -55.18 -30.92
C GLU A 295 35.18 -54.85 -31.43
N LYS A 296 34.58 -55.72 -32.25
CA LYS A 296 33.15 -55.60 -32.65
C LYS A 296 32.22 -55.65 -31.44
N TRP A 297 32.47 -56.55 -30.49
CA TRP A 297 31.69 -56.64 -29.26
C TRP A 297 31.86 -55.40 -28.37
N ARG A 298 33.08 -54.84 -28.25
CA ARG A 298 33.33 -53.57 -27.56
C ARG A 298 32.59 -52.40 -28.21
N ALA A 299 32.56 -52.32 -29.55
CA ALA A 299 31.84 -51.28 -30.26
C ALA A 299 30.32 -51.35 -29.99
N GLU A 300 29.73 -52.55 -29.99
CA GLU A 300 28.33 -52.74 -29.61
C GLU A 300 28.08 -52.37 -28.13
N CYS A 301 28.98 -52.71 -27.20
CA CYS A 301 28.88 -52.26 -25.81
C CYS A 301 29.01 -50.74 -25.63
N VAL A 302 29.77 -50.03 -26.49
CA VAL A 302 29.82 -48.57 -26.50
C VAL A 302 28.50 -48.00 -27.02
N ARG A 303 28.01 -48.47 -28.16
CA ARG A 303 26.70 -48.12 -28.73
C ARG A 303 25.55 -48.34 -27.74
N GLN A 304 25.58 -49.43 -26.96
CA GLN A 304 24.58 -49.69 -25.92
C GLN A 304 24.72 -48.74 -24.71
N LYS A 305 25.94 -48.35 -24.33
CA LYS A 305 26.16 -47.30 -23.31
C LYS A 305 25.68 -45.93 -23.78
N GLU A 306 25.90 -45.58 -25.04
CA GLU A 306 25.41 -44.34 -25.66
C GLU A 306 23.87 -44.33 -25.74
N LEU A 307 23.25 -45.46 -26.12
CA LEU A 307 21.80 -45.63 -26.08
C LEU A 307 21.25 -45.48 -24.65
N LEU A 308 21.90 -46.07 -23.66
CA LEU A 308 21.54 -45.92 -22.24
C LEU A 308 21.75 -44.48 -21.73
N ALA A 309 22.76 -43.76 -22.23
CA ALA A 309 22.95 -42.34 -21.94
C ALA A 309 21.84 -41.48 -22.55
N ALA A 310 21.52 -41.67 -23.84
CA ALA A 310 20.41 -40.98 -24.50
C ALA A 310 19.04 -41.29 -23.86
N LEU A 311 18.84 -42.51 -23.36
CA LEU A 311 17.65 -42.89 -22.59
C LEU A 311 17.64 -42.20 -21.21
N ARG A 312 18.77 -42.11 -20.50
CA ARG A 312 18.90 -41.36 -19.24
C ARG A 312 18.66 -39.87 -19.43
N ASP A 313 19.19 -39.27 -20.49
CA ASP A 313 18.90 -37.89 -20.90
C ASP A 313 17.41 -37.69 -21.19
N THR A 314 16.78 -38.65 -21.87
CA THR A 314 15.34 -38.61 -22.16
C THR A 314 14.50 -38.73 -20.89
N VAL A 315 14.93 -39.55 -19.92
CA VAL A 315 14.32 -39.64 -18.59
C VAL A 315 14.53 -38.33 -17.83
N ALA A 316 15.75 -37.80 -17.72
CA ALA A 316 16.02 -36.53 -17.05
C ALA A 316 15.26 -35.33 -17.66
N ARG A 317 15.07 -35.29 -18.99
CA ARG A 317 14.21 -34.29 -19.66
C ARG A 317 12.73 -34.49 -19.33
N ARG A 318 12.26 -35.73 -19.18
CA ARG A 318 10.89 -36.05 -18.72
C ARG A 318 10.70 -35.72 -17.24
N ASP A 319 11.70 -35.96 -16.40
CA ASP A 319 11.69 -35.63 -14.98
C ASP A 319 11.71 -34.11 -14.76
N ALA A 320 12.56 -33.38 -15.48
CA ALA A 320 12.53 -31.91 -15.48
C ALA A 320 11.21 -31.35 -16.03
N SER A 321 10.60 -32.01 -17.03
CA SER A 321 9.25 -31.67 -17.50
C SER A 321 8.17 -32.00 -16.47
N LEU A 322 8.33 -33.09 -15.70
CA LEU A 322 7.45 -33.46 -14.59
C LEU A 322 7.59 -32.51 -13.41
N GLU A 323 8.79 -32.05 -13.05
CA GLU A 323 8.97 -31.02 -12.01
C GLU A 323 8.41 -29.67 -12.47
N LYS A 324 8.58 -29.30 -13.74
CA LYS A 324 7.89 -28.14 -14.31
C LYS A 324 6.37 -28.29 -14.24
N LEU A 325 5.82 -29.43 -14.64
CA LEU A 325 4.38 -29.71 -14.56
C LEU A 325 3.87 -29.84 -13.12
N LYS A 326 4.71 -30.29 -12.17
CA LYS A 326 4.42 -30.28 -10.73
C LYS A 326 4.38 -28.86 -10.18
N LEU A 327 5.29 -27.98 -10.59
CA LEU A 327 5.31 -26.57 -10.18
C LEU A 327 4.16 -25.78 -10.84
N GLU A 328 3.82 -26.06 -12.09
CA GLU A 328 2.62 -25.54 -12.75
C GLU A 328 1.34 -26.08 -12.09
N ARG A 329 1.32 -27.35 -11.69
CA ARG A 329 0.25 -27.94 -10.87
C ARG A 329 0.19 -27.32 -9.47
N GLU A 330 1.31 -27.05 -8.83
CA GLU A 330 1.35 -26.46 -7.49
C GLU A 330 0.92 -24.99 -7.54
N THR A 331 1.37 -24.22 -8.53
CA THR A 331 0.90 -22.84 -8.72
C THR A 331 -0.56 -22.77 -9.15
N THR A 332 -1.10 -23.77 -9.86
CA THR A 332 -2.55 -23.87 -10.12
C THR A 332 -3.33 -24.36 -8.91
N VAL A 333 -2.79 -25.28 -8.09
CA VAL A 333 -3.35 -25.66 -6.78
C VAL A 333 -3.42 -24.46 -5.85
N ARG A 334 -2.30 -23.75 -5.64
CA ARG A 334 -2.26 -22.50 -4.84
C ARG A 334 -3.20 -21.42 -5.39
N LYS A 335 -3.38 -21.31 -6.72
CA LYS A 335 -4.41 -20.45 -7.32
C LYS A 335 -5.82 -20.94 -7.02
N THR A 336 -6.11 -22.24 -7.06
CA THR A 336 -7.42 -22.79 -6.69
C THR A 336 -7.70 -22.72 -5.19
N GLU A 337 -6.70 -22.86 -4.33
CA GLU A 337 -6.78 -22.66 -2.88
C GLU A 337 -7.05 -21.19 -2.57
N HIS A 338 -6.31 -20.27 -3.19
CA HIS A 338 -6.56 -18.83 -3.07
C HIS A 338 -7.93 -18.45 -3.62
N LEU A 339 -8.38 -19.01 -4.76
CA LEU A 339 -9.72 -18.80 -5.29
C LEU A 339 -10.80 -19.44 -4.41
N GLN A 340 -10.56 -20.59 -3.78
CA GLN A 340 -11.47 -21.21 -2.81
C GLN A 340 -11.57 -20.37 -1.53
N GLN A 341 -10.45 -19.81 -1.06
CA GLN A 341 -10.43 -18.84 0.04
C GLN A 341 -11.20 -17.58 -0.35
N LEU A 342 -10.94 -17.00 -1.52
CA LEU A 342 -11.67 -15.84 -2.03
C LEU A 342 -13.17 -16.14 -2.19
N LEU A 343 -13.54 -17.36 -2.60
CA LEU A 343 -14.93 -17.79 -2.77
C LEU A 343 -15.58 -18.08 -1.41
N ALA A 344 -14.84 -18.53 -0.39
CA ALA A 344 -15.29 -18.64 0.99
C ALA A 344 -15.46 -17.25 1.65
N GLU A 345 -14.56 -16.32 1.38
CA GLU A 345 -14.66 -14.91 1.79
C GLU A 345 -15.87 -14.25 1.10
N GLN A 346 -16.02 -14.37 -0.22
CA GLN A 346 -17.20 -13.92 -0.96
C GLN A 346 -18.47 -14.61 -0.48
N LYS A 347 -18.43 -15.90 -0.14
CA LYS A 347 -19.56 -16.59 0.48
C LYS A 347 -19.89 -16.00 1.85
N SER A 348 -18.92 -15.71 2.71
CA SER A 348 -19.17 -15.03 3.99
C SER A 348 -19.71 -13.59 3.81
N VAL A 349 -19.34 -12.91 2.73
CA VAL A 349 -19.89 -11.62 2.33
C VAL A 349 -21.31 -11.75 1.77
N ILE A 350 -21.63 -12.85 1.06
CA ILE A 350 -22.99 -13.19 0.62
C ILE A 350 -23.84 -13.56 1.83
N ASP A 351 -23.38 -14.44 2.73
CA ASP A 351 -24.06 -14.81 3.97
C ASP A 351 -24.33 -13.56 4.83
N ARG A 352 -23.33 -12.66 4.97
CA ARG A 352 -23.49 -11.36 5.63
C ARG A 352 -24.54 -10.51 4.91
N ARG A 353 -24.44 -10.32 3.59
CA ARG A 353 -25.41 -9.55 2.79
C ARG A 353 -26.81 -10.16 2.79
N GLU A 354 -26.93 -11.48 2.92
CA GLU A 354 -28.21 -12.15 3.11
C GLU A 354 -28.76 -11.90 4.51
N THR A 355 -27.94 -11.89 5.56
CA THR A 355 -28.41 -11.46 6.89
C THR A 355 -28.76 -9.97 6.94
N GLU A 356 -27.98 -9.09 6.30
CA GLU A 356 -28.30 -7.67 6.11
C GLU A 356 -29.58 -7.50 5.30
N TYR A 357 -29.79 -8.28 4.23
CA TYR A 357 -31.01 -8.24 3.41
C TYR A 357 -32.22 -8.81 4.14
N ARG A 358 -32.07 -9.86 4.97
CA ARG A 358 -33.12 -10.37 5.85
C ARG A 358 -33.48 -9.31 6.91
N GLN A 359 -32.50 -8.69 7.55
CA GLN A 359 -32.70 -7.57 8.47
C GLN A 359 -33.36 -6.36 7.77
N GLN A 360 -32.96 -6.01 6.55
CA GLN A 360 -33.59 -4.95 5.75
C GLN A 360 -35.01 -5.32 5.32
N LYS A 361 -35.29 -6.61 5.06
CA LYS A 361 -36.63 -7.12 4.72
C LYS A 361 -37.55 -7.13 5.95
N GLU A 362 -37.03 -7.47 7.11
CA GLU A 362 -37.71 -7.35 8.41
C GLU A 362 -37.92 -5.88 8.80
N LEU A 363 -36.93 -5.02 8.59
CA LEU A 363 -37.06 -3.57 8.78
C LEU A 363 -38.07 -2.97 7.79
N LEU A 364 -38.11 -3.44 6.53
CA LEU A 364 -39.13 -3.07 5.55
C LEU A 364 -40.52 -3.61 5.92
N ALA A 365 -40.62 -4.77 6.56
CA ALA A 365 -41.88 -5.27 7.12
C ALA A 365 -42.32 -4.40 8.30
N ALA A 366 -41.43 -4.11 9.26
CA ALA A 366 -41.71 -3.22 10.39
C ALA A 366 -42.01 -1.77 9.94
N LEU A 367 -41.37 -1.29 8.86
CA LEU A 367 -41.69 0.00 8.23
C LEU A 367 -43.03 -0.05 7.49
N ARG A 368 -43.38 -1.15 6.81
CA ARG A 368 -44.72 -1.35 6.23
C ARG A 368 -45.80 -1.41 7.30
N ASP A 369 -45.57 -2.08 8.43
CA ASP A 369 -46.46 -2.07 9.59
C ASP A 369 -46.54 -0.67 10.21
N THR A 370 -45.44 0.06 10.27
CA THR A 370 -45.42 1.46 10.75
C THR A 370 -46.14 2.39 9.80
N VAL A 371 -46.04 2.17 8.48
CA VAL A 371 -46.79 2.88 7.44
C VAL A 371 -48.27 2.51 7.57
N ALA A 372 -48.66 1.24 7.64
CA ALA A 372 -50.05 0.83 7.84
C ALA A 372 -50.66 1.38 9.16
N ARG A 373 -49.88 1.44 10.25
CA ARG A 373 -50.29 2.12 11.50
C ARG A 373 -50.42 3.63 11.33
N ARG A 374 -49.54 4.26 10.53
CA ARG A 374 -49.63 5.69 10.18
C ARG A 374 -50.79 5.98 9.23
N ASP A 375 -51.11 5.08 8.30
CA ASP A 375 -52.23 5.18 7.38
C ASP A 375 -53.54 4.98 8.12
N ALA A 376 -53.63 4.00 9.02
CA ALA A 376 -54.77 3.88 9.94
C ALA A 376 -54.90 5.11 10.87
N SER A 377 -53.78 5.70 11.30
CA SER A 377 -53.78 6.96 12.05
C SER A 377 -54.17 8.16 11.18
N LEU A 378 -53.82 8.17 9.90
CA LEU A 378 -54.19 9.18 8.92
C LEU A 378 -55.66 9.05 8.52
N GLU A 379 -56.23 7.85 8.42
CA GLU A 379 -57.68 7.66 8.25
C GLU A 379 -58.44 8.08 9.52
N LYS A 380 -57.90 7.79 10.72
CA LYS A 380 -58.45 8.33 11.97
C LYS A 380 -58.40 9.86 12.00
N LEU A 381 -57.28 10.46 11.61
CA LEU A 381 -57.12 11.92 11.53
C LEU A 381 -57.91 12.55 10.38
N LYS A 382 -58.15 11.84 9.26
CA LYS A 382 -59.04 12.24 8.17
C LYS A 382 -60.49 12.21 8.63
N LEU A 383 -60.92 11.17 9.34
CA LEU A 383 -62.26 11.07 9.91
C LEU A 383 -62.48 12.14 10.99
N GLU A 384 -61.51 12.34 11.89
CA GLU A 384 -61.53 13.45 12.84
C GLU A 384 -61.59 14.79 12.10
N ARG A 385 -60.78 14.99 11.06
CA ARG A 385 -60.83 16.17 10.18
C ARG A 385 -62.19 16.32 9.51
N GLU A 386 -62.81 15.27 8.99
CA GLU A 386 -64.18 15.32 8.46
C GLU A 386 -65.18 15.75 9.54
N THR A 387 -65.07 15.25 10.78
CA THR A 387 -65.94 15.75 11.86
C THR A 387 -65.66 17.21 12.20
N THR A 388 -64.42 17.70 12.09
CA THR A 388 -64.13 19.13 12.27
C THR A 388 -64.58 19.97 11.09
N VAL A 389 -64.50 19.46 9.86
CA VAL A 389 -65.01 20.10 8.64
C VAL A 389 -66.53 20.22 8.73
N ARG A 390 -67.25 19.12 9.02
CA ARG A 390 -68.70 19.12 9.26
C ARG A 390 -69.10 20.05 10.42
N LYS A 391 -68.30 20.14 11.48
CA LYS A 391 -68.49 21.13 12.56
C LYS A 391 -68.27 22.56 12.06
N THR A 392 -67.26 22.85 11.24
CA THR A 392 -67.03 24.19 10.68
C THR A 392 -68.06 24.57 9.62
N GLU A 393 -68.55 23.63 8.82
CA GLU A 393 -69.65 23.82 7.87
C GLU A 393 -70.95 24.13 8.63
N HIS A 394 -71.26 23.36 9.67
CA HIS A 394 -72.39 23.63 10.55
C HIS A 394 -72.27 24.98 11.29
N LEU A 395 -71.07 25.35 11.75
CA LEU A 395 -70.80 26.66 12.36
C LEU A 395 -70.85 27.81 11.35
N GLN A 396 -70.48 27.58 10.08
CA GLN A 396 -70.65 28.55 8.98
C GLN A 396 -72.11 28.71 8.61
N GLN A 397 -72.90 27.63 8.63
CA GLN A 397 -74.34 27.65 8.44
C GLN A 397 -75.04 28.41 9.57
N LEU A 398 -74.68 28.13 10.83
CA LEU A 398 -75.09 28.91 12.01
C LEU A 398 -74.67 30.38 11.91
N LEU A 399 -73.47 30.69 11.41
CA LEU A 399 -73.04 32.07 11.18
C LEU A 399 -73.83 32.75 10.06
N ALA A 400 -74.23 32.04 9.00
CA ALA A 400 -75.10 32.56 7.95
C ALA A 400 -76.52 32.81 8.46
N GLU A 401 -77.07 31.91 9.28
CA GLU A 401 -78.35 32.09 9.97
C GLU A 401 -78.29 33.29 10.93
N GLN A 402 -77.29 33.36 11.81
CA GLN A 402 -77.07 34.50 12.71
C GLN A 402 -76.88 35.80 11.94
N LYS A 403 -76.17 35.79 10.81
CA LYS A 403 -76.05 36.97 9.94
C LYS A 403 -77.40 37.38 9.37
N SER A 404 -78.22 36.44 8.88
CA SER A 404 -79.59 36.76 8.42
C SER A 404 -80.50 37.29 9.53
N VAL A 405 -80.29 36.87 10.78
CA VAL A 405 -80.97 37.40 11.97
C VAL A 405 -80.47 38.81 12.32
N ILE A 406 -79.17 39.08 12.16
CA ILE A 406 -78.58 40.43 12.29
C ILE A 406 -79.12 41.35 11.21
N ASP A 407 -79.08 40.94 9.93
CA ASP A 407 -79.61 41.70 8.80
C ASP A 407 -81.11 42.03 9.00
N ARG A 408 -81.91 41.05 9.46
CA ARG A 408 -83.31 41.28 9.83
C ARG A 408 -83.44 42.29 10.99
N ARG A 409 -82.70 42.11 12.08
CA ARG A 409 -82.71 43.02 13.23
C ARG A 409 -82.21 44.43 12.88
N GLU A 410 -81.31 44.57 11.92
CA GLU A 410 -80.93 45.88 11.39
C GLU A 410 -82.07 46.52 10.60
N THR A 411 -82.83 45.76 9.79
CA THR A 411 -84.03 46.32 9.14
C THR A 411 -85.11 46.69 10.15
N GLU A 412 -85.35 45.87 11.17
CA GLU A 412 -86.27 46.17 12.29
C GLU A 412 -85.81 47.42 13.06
N TYR A 413 -84.51 47.56 13.35
CA TYR A 413 -83.95 48.72 14.03
C TYR A 413 -84.03 50.00 13.19
N ARG A 414 -83.81 49.91 11.87
CA ARG A 414 -84.00 51.06 10.94
C ARG A 414 -85.46 51.50 10.92
N GLN A 415 -86.41 50.57 10.81
CA GLN A 415 -87.84 50.85 10.90
C GLN A 415 -88.23 51.47 12.26
N GLN A 416 -87.72 50.94 13.37
CA GLN A 416 -87.96 51.52 14.70
C GLN A 416 -87.34 52.91 14.84
N LYS A 417 -86.18 53.18 14.23
CA LYS A 417 -85.53 54.50 14.23
C LYS A 417 -86.31 55.53 13.41
N GLU A 418 -86.86 55.14 12.26
CA GLU A 418 -87.76 55.98 11.46
C GLU A 418 -89.09 56.24 12.18
N LEU A 419 -89.67 55.22 12.82
CA LEU A 419 -90.91 55.34 13.58
C LEU A 419 -90.71 56.19 14.85
N LEU A 420 -89.54 56.11 15.51
CA LEU A 420 -89.13 57.03 16.58
C LEU A 420 -88.92 58.47 16.08
N ALA A 421 -88.42 58.67 14.86
CA ALA A 421 -88.33 60.00 14.26
C ALA A 421 -89.74 60.58 14.00
N ALA A 422 -90.63 59.80 13.38
CA ALA A 422 -92.03 60.20 13.16
C ALA A 422 -92.80 60.46 14.47
N LEU A 423 -92.54 59.68 15.53
CA LEU A 423 -93.06 59.94 16.87
C LEU A 423 -92.48 61.23 17.47
N ARG A 424 -91.18 61.50 17.32
CA ARG A 424 -90.53 62.74 17.80
C ARG A 424 -91.06 63.98 17.06
N ASP A 425 -91.35 63.86 15.77
CA ASP A 425 -92.05 64.87 14.98
C ASP A 425 -93.48 65.10 15.51
N THR A 426 -94.20 64.01 15.80
CA THR A 426 -95.56 64.05 16.35
C THR A 426 -95.60 64.65 17.76
N VAL A 427 -94.59 64.36 18.58
CA VAL A 427 -94.38 64.99 19.90
C VAL A 427 -94.08 66.47 19.73
N SER A 428 -93.12 66.87 18.88
CA SER A 428 -92.83 68.29 18.60
C SER A 428 -94.06 69.09 18.15
N ARG A 429 -94.93 68.50 17.31
CA ARG A 429 -96.21 69.11 16.89
C ARG A 429 -97.22 69.19 18.04
N ARG A 430 -97.24 68.21 18.94
CA ARG A 430 -98.06 68.23 20.17
C ARG A 430 -97.55 69.24 21.18
N ASP A 431 -96.24 69.38 21.34
CA ASP A 431 -95.63 70.35 22.25
C ASP A 431 -95.89 71.79 21.78
N ALA A 432 -95.75 72.06 20.47
CA ALA A 432 -96.15 73.34 19.89
C ALA A 432 -97.66 73.62 20.06
N SER A 433 -98.51 72.58 19.98
CA SER A 433 -99.94 72.69 20.26
C SER A 433 -100.23 72.91 21.76
N LEU A 434 -99.44 72.29 22.65
CA LEU A 434 -99.54 72.44 24.09
C LEU A 434 -99.09 73.83 24.54
N GLU A 435 -98.06 74.43 23.95
CA GLU A 435 -97.69 75.83 24.24
C GLU A 435 -98.76 76.82 23.75
N LYS A 436 -99.38 76.58 22.58
CA LYS A 436 -100.55 77.37 22.14
C LYS A 436 -101.71 77.25 23.14
N LEU A 437 -102.02 76.04 23.60
CA LEU A 437 -103.07 75.79 24.61
C LEU A 437 -102.69 76.31 26.01
N LYS A 438 -101.40 76.36 26.37
CA LYS A 438 -100.91 76.98 27.61
C LYS A 438 -101.08 78.49 27.57
N LEU A 439 -100.71 79.16 26.48
CA LEU A 439 -100.92 80.60 26.32
C LEU A 439 -102.42 80.96 26.32
N GLU A 440 -103.26 80.17 25.66
CA GLU A 440 -104.73 80.30 25.73
C GLU A 440 -105.25 80.06 27.16
N ARG A 441 -104.70 79.07 27.88
CA ARG A 441 -105.02 78.81 29.29
C ARG A 441 -104.55 79.92 30.21
N GLU A 442 -103.38 80.52 30.02
CA GLU A 442 -102.87 81.63 30.83
C GLU A 442 -103.69 82.90 30.63
N ALA A 443 -104.09 83.20 29.40
CA ALA A 443 -105.04 84.28 29.11
C ALA A 443 -106.40 84.04 29.79
N LEU A 444 -106.88 82.79 29.84
CA LEU A 444 -108.08 82.42 30.60
C LEU A 444 -107.87 82.46 32.11
N VAL A 445 -106.69 82.08 32.63
CA VAL A 445 -106.33 82.13 34.05
C VAL A 445 -106.33 83.57 34.54
N GLN A 446 -105.62 84.49 33.87
CA GLN A 446 -105.64 85.92 34.22
C GLN A 446 -107.06 86.50 34.18
N LYS A 447 -107.90 86.05 33.23
CA LYS A 447 -109.32 86.43 33.15
C LYS A 447 -110.14 85.87 34.32
N THR A 448 -109.88 84.65 34.77
CA THR A 448 -110.51 84.07 35.97
C THR A 448 -109.99 84.63 37.29
N GLU A 449 -108.72 85.06 37.38
CA GLU A 449 -108.14 85.75 38.54
C GLU A 449 -108.69 87.18 38.68
N CYS A 450 -108.93 87.85 37.55
CA CYS A 450 -109.65 89.12 37.51
C CYS A 450 -111.10 88.95 38.01
N MET A 451 -111.80 87.89 37.59
CA MET A 451 -113.10 87.53 38.16
C MET A 451 -113.02 87.13 39.64
N HIS A 452 -111.97 86.43 40.09
CA HIS A 452 -111.83 86.07 41.50
C HIS A 452 -111.67 87.29 42.40
N ARG A 453 -110.86 88.29 42.03
CA ARG A 453 -110.79 89.56 42.78
C ARG A 453 -112.15 90.26 42.87
N LEU A 454 -112.91 90.31 41.77
CA LEU A 454 -114.28 90.84 41.76
C LEU A 454 -115.28 90.01 42.60
N LEU A 455 -115.02 88.71 42.77
CA LEU A 455 -115.80 87.82 43.64
C LEU A 455 -115.38 87.94 45.11
N GLU A 456 -114.11 88.16 45.41
CA GLU A 456 -113.58 88.39 46.77
C GLU A 456 -114.04 89.74 47.33
N GLU A 457 -114.00 90.80 46.52
CA GLU A 457 -114.61 92.09 46.86
C GLU A 457 -116.12 91.96 47.15
N ARG A 458 -116.82 91.13 46.38
CA ARG A 458 -118.24 90.83 46.62
C ARG A 458 -118.47 89.92 47.83
N ASN A 459 -117.62 88.95 48.09
CA ASN A 459 -117.71 88.10 49.27
C ASN A 459 -117.50 88.91 50.56
N SER A 460 -116.57 89.88 50.56
CA SER A 460 -116.42 90.86 51.65
C SER A 460 -117.70 91.67 51.94
N VAL A 461 -118.50 91.96 50.90
CA VAL A 461 -119.84 92.59 51.04
C VAL A 461 -120.90 91.59 51.52
N ILE A 462 -120.86 90.35 51.03
CA ILE A 462 -121.77 89.26 51.42
C ILE A 462 -121.54 88.87 52.89
N ASP A 463 -120.30 88.82 53.37
CA ASP A 463 -119.98 88.45 54.74
C ASP A 463 -120.37 89.52 55.76
N LYS A 464 -120.31 90.80 55.39
CA LYS A 464 -120.97 91.87 56.16
C LYS A 464 -122.48 91.65 56.27
N ARG A 465 -123.15 91.25 55.18
CA ARG A 465 -124.58 90.87 55.21
C ARG A 465 -124.83 89.60 56.02
N ASN A 466 -123.93 88.61 55.97
CA ASN A 466 -124.04 87.38 56.76
C ASN A 466 -123.94 87.66 58.27
N ALA A 467 -123.07 88.58 58.69
CA ALA A 467 -122.97 89.01 60.09
C ALA A 467 -124.25 89.74 60.56
N GLU A 468 -124.80 90.65 59.75
CA GLU A 468 -126.09 91.30 60.02
C GLU A 468 -127.25 90.28 60.12
N ILE A 469 -127.29 89.30 59.21
CA ILE A 469 -128.28 88.22 59.19
C ILE A 469 -128.11 87.26 60.39
N ALA A 470 -126.88 86.99 60.84
CA ALA A 470 -126.61 86.16 62.01
C ALA A 470 -127.15 86.80 63.30
N ALA A 471 -126.93 88.11 63.47
CA ALA A 471 -127.52 88.87 64.57
C ALA A 471 -129.06 88.82 64.54
N GLY A 472 -129.67 89.00 63.36
CA GLY A 472 -131.11 88.86 63.18
C GLY A 472 -131.65 87.46 63.51
N LYS A 473 -130.91 86.39 63.17
CA LYS A 473 -131.28 85.00 63.47
C LYS A 473 -131.27 84.68 64.96
N MET A 474 -130.35 85.24 65.75
CA MET A 474 -130.36 85.08 67.21
C MET A 474 -131.66 85.64 67.83
N GLU A 475 -132.12 86.79 67.35
CA GLU A 475 -133.31 87.46 67.89
C GLU A 475 -134.62 86.79 67.41
N ILE A 476 -134.63 86.21 66.21
CA ILE A 476 -135.70 85.31 65.75
C ILE A 476 -135.82 84.11 66.70
N GLU A 477 -134.73 83.44 67.07
CA GLU A 477 -134.81 82.19 67.84
C GLU A 477 -135.19 82.40 69.33
N LYS A 478 -134.83 83.55 69.91
CA LYS A 478 -135.39 84.03 71.19
C LYS A 478 -136.91 84.22 71.11
N CYS A 479 -137.43 84.80 70.03
CA CYS A 479 -138.87 84.96 69.85
C CYS A 479 -139.55 83.61 69.63
N ARG A 480 -138.91 82.70 68.90
CA ARG A 480 -139.44 81.37 68.55
C ARG A 480 -139.63 80.48 69.77
N THR A 481 -138.65 80.45 70.68
CA THR A 481 -138.77 79.73 71.96
C THR A 481 -139.88 80.30 72.85
N ALA A 482 -140.09 81.63 72.85
CA ALA A 482 -141.21 82.26 73.55
C ALA A 482 -142.59 82.04 72.89
N VAL A 483 -142.65 81.79 71.58
CA VAL A 483 -143.89 81.47 70.83
C VAL A 483 -144.30 80.02 71.04
N ILE A 484 -143.37 79.06 70.96
CA ILE A 484 -143.65 77.63 71.19
C ILE A 484 -144.30 77.41 72.57
N TRP A 485 -143.81 78.10 73.61
CA TRP A 485 -144.38 78.05 74.96
C TRP A 485 -145.78 78.67 75.07
N ARG A 486 -146.14 79.60 74.16
CA ARG A 486 -147.50 80.15 74.05
C ARG A 486 -148.42 79.21 73.28
N ASP A 487 -147.96 78.60 72.21
CA ASP A 487 -148.76 77.68 71.40
C ASP A 487 -149.14 76.43 72.19
N GLU A 488 -148.21 75.86 72.96
CA GLU A 488 -148.51 74.72 73.86
C GLU A 488 -149.53 75.09 74.97
N ALA A 489 -149.51 76.33 75.46
CA ALA A 489 -150.52 76.85 76.38
C ALA A 489 -151.87 77.12 75.69
N LEU A 490 -151.86 77.64 74.45
CA LEU A 490 -153.06 77.94 73.66
C LEU A 490 -153.78 76.67 73.19
N GLU A 491 -153.09 75.60 72.82
CA GLU A 491 -153.73 74.34 72.43
C GLU A 491 -154.42 73.67 73.64
N LYS A 492 -153.89 73.89 74.84
CA LYS A 492 -154.53 73.54 76.12
C LYS A 492 -155.82 74.35 76.36
N GLN A 493 -155.84 75.63 75.98
CA GLN A 493 -157.03 76.48 76.06
C GLN A 493 -158.06 76.15 74.96
N LYS A 494 -157.64 75.83 73.72
CA LYS A 494 -158.54 75.37 72.65
C LYS A 494 -159.36 74.16 73.10
N ARG A 495 -158.76 73.13 73.69
CA ARG A 495 -159.50 71.97 74.24
C ARG A 495 -160.56 72.38 75.26
N ARG A 496 -160.29 73.42 76.06
CA ARG A 496 -161.25 73.99 77.04
C ARG A 496 -162.33 74.85 76.39
N ILE A 497 -162.02 75.50 75.27
CA ILE A 497 -162.96 76.24 74.43
C ILE A 497 -163.87 75.27 73.64
N GLU A 498 -163.38 74.11 73.22
CA GLU A 498 -164.16 73.03 72.60
C GLU A 498 -165.29 72.55 73.55
N GLU A 499 -164.94 72.23 74.81
CA GLU A 499 -165.90 71.89 75.87
C GLU A 499 -166.94 73.00 76.09
N LEU A 500 -166.51 74.27 76.03
CA LEU A 500 -167.39 75.43 76.17
C LEU A 500 -168.24 75.69 74.92
N SER A 501 -167.77 75.37 73.72
CA SER A 501 -168.52 75.53 72.47
C SER A 501 -169.75 74.62 72.44
N ILE A 502 -169.57 73.35 72.84
CA ILE A 502 -170.65 72.36 72.97
C ILE A 502 -171.71 72.79 74.01
N SER A 503 -171.31 73.57 75.02
CA SER A 503 -172.23 74.20 75.99
C SER A 503 -172.89 75.46 75.43
N LEU A 504 -172.11 76.31 74.74
CA LEU A 504 -172.56 77.58 74.18
C LEU A 504 -173.50 77.42 72.99
N GLU A 505 -173.43 76.36 72.19
CA GLU A 505 -174.43 76.09 71.15
C GLU A 505 -175.79 75.72 71.76
N LYS A 506 -175.81 74.93 72.84
CA LYS A 506 -177.04 74.65 73.61
C LYS A 506 -177.62 75.93 74.22
N HIS A 507 -176.77 76.82 74.73
CA HIS A 507 -177.22 78.13 75.23
C HIS A 507 -177.57 79.11 74.11
N ARG A 508 -176.93 79.06 72.94
CA ARG A 508 -177.20 79.99 71.84
C ARG A 508 -178.45 79.63 71.06
N ALA A 509 -178.77 78.35 70.87
CA ALA A 509 -180.10 77.93 70.41
C ALA A 509 -181.23 78.43 71.36
N ALA A 510 -180.93 78.66 72.64
CA ALA A 510 -181.83 79.32 73.59
C ALA A 510 -181.76 80.86 73.54
N ILE A 511 -180.62 81.46 73.16
CA ILE A 511 -180.49 82.90 72.89
C ILE A 511 -181.17 83.27 71.58
N ASP A 512 -181.11 82.48 70.50
CA ASP A 512 -181.76 82.82 69.23
C ASP A 512 -183.29 82.78 69.36
N LYS A 513 -183.83 81.89 70.21
CA LYS A 513 -185.23 81.94 70.69
C LYS A 513 -185.56 83.20 71.51
N ARG A 514 -184.56 83.87 72.07
CA ARG A 514 -184.66 85.09 72.90
C ARG A 514 -184.34 86.37 72.11
N ASP A 515 -183.51 86.30 71.07
CA ASP A 515 -183.17 87.37 70.15
C ASP A 515 -184.22 87.49 69.03
N ALA A 516 -184.91 86.40 68.68
CA ALA A 516 -186.21 86.50 68.01
C ALA A 516 -187.26 87.30 68.83
N ALA A 517 -187.09 87.43 70.15
CA ALA A 517 -187.86 88.35 70.99
C ALA A 517 -187.18 89.71 71.20
N LEU A 518 -185.84 89.78 71.23
CA LEU A 518 -185.10 91.05 71.38
C LEU A 518 -185.13 91.88 70.08
N VAL A 519 -185.22 91.27 68.90
CA VAL A 519 -185.53 91.95 67.62
C VAL A 519 -186.90 92.64 67.68
N LYS A 520 -187.91 92.01 68.30
CA LYS A 520 -189.22 92.65 68.55
C LYS A 520 -189.11 93.86 69.49
N HIS A 521 -188.17 93.86 70.44
CA HIS A 521 -187.90 95.02 71.30
C HIS A 521 -187.01 96.09 70.64
N LYS A 522 -186.01 95.72 69.83
CA LYS A 522 -185.08 96.70 69.21
C LYS A 522 -185.73 97.46 68.05
N ALA A 523 -186.79 96.92 67.44
CA ALA A 523 -187.72 97.65 66.60
C ALA A 523 -188.40 98.84 67.30
N VAL A 524 -188.45 98.87 68.64
CA VAL A 524 -188.92 100.01 69.44
C VAL A 524 -187.84 101.09 69.62
N ILE A 525 -186.54 100.74 69.52
CA ILE A 525 -185.42 101.67 69.65
C ILE A 525 -185.15 102.43 68.36
N ALA A 526 -185.26 101.78 67.18
CA ALA A 526 -185.06 102.44 65.89
C ALA A 526 -185.94 103.71 65.72
N LYS A 527 -187.15 103.69 66.28
CA LYS A 527 -188.09 104.83 66.31
C LYS A 527 -187.65 106.02 67.20
N ARG A 528 -186.65 105.85 68.08
CA ARG A 528 -186.08 106.94 68.89
C ARG A 528 -184.87 107.59 68.19
N ASP A 529 -184.01 106.81 67.54
CA ASP A 529 -182.80 107.35 66.91
C ASP A 529 -183.10 108.17 65.64
N GLU A 530 -184.24 107.92 64.97
CA GLU A 530 -184.80 108.83 63.94
C GLU A 530 -185.03 110.27 64.45
N ALA A 531 -185.24 110.48 65.76
CA ALA A 531 -185.34 111.82 66.33
C ALA A 531 -183.95 112.49 66.45
N LEU A 532 -182.90 111.73 66.76
CA LEU A 532 -181.52 112.22 66.85
C LEU A 532 -180.94 112.61 65.48
N LEU A 533 -181.31 111.86 64.44
CA LEU A 533 -180.99 112.13 63.03
C LEU A 533 -181.37 113.56 62.59
N ARG A 534 -182.39 114.16 63.22
CA ARG A 534 -182.84 115.55 62.97
C ARG A 534 -182.01 116.60 63.69
N HIS A 535 -181.38 116.27 64.83
CA HIS A 535 -180.60 117.23 65.61
C HIS A 535 -179.20 117.51 65.03
N GLN A 536 -178.50 116.51 64.48
CA GLN A 536 -177.18 116.75 63.87
C GLN A 536 -177.26 117.59 62.59
N ALA A 537 -178.35 117.48 61.83
CA ALA A 537 -178.63 118.35 60.67
C ALA A 537 -178.76 119.84 61.04
N ALA A 538 -179.02 120.18 62.32
CA ALA A 538 -179.00 121.57 62.79
C ALA A 538 -177.57 122.10 63.07
N ILE A 539 -176.61 121.22 63.37
CA ILE A 539 -175.19 121.59 63.54
C ILE A 539 -174.55 121.87 62.17
N ALA A 540 -174.96 121.13 61.14
CA ALA A 540 -174.48 121.18 59.75
C ALA A 540 -174.64 122.54 59.00
N LYS A 541 -175.00 123.62 59.69
CA LYS A 541 -175.02 125.00 59.16
C LYS A 541 -174.06 125.97 59.84
N ARG A 542 -173.49 125.63 61.01
CA ARG A 542 -172.78 126.62 61.84
C ARG A 542 -171.32 126.85 61.42
N ASP A 543 -170.62 125.80 61.01
CA ASP A 543 -169.18 125.90 60.67
C ASP A 543 -168.92 126.53 59.30
N GLY A 544 -169.88 126.42 58.36
CA GLY A 544 -169.82 127.09 57.06
C GLY A 544 -169.75 128.63 57.16
N TRP A 545 -170.19 129.21 58.28
CA TRP A 545 -170.11 130.64 58.56
C TRP A 545 -168.70 131.10 58.96
N LEU A 546 -167.88 130.24 59.59
CA LEU A 546 -166.59 130.63 60.17
C LEU A 546 -165.45 130.76 59.15
N ALA A 547 -165.43 129.92 58.11
CA ALA A 547 -164.34 129.90 57.14
C ALA A 547 -164.35 131.13 56.20
N GLN A 548 -165.53 131.67 55.86
CA GLN A 548 -165.70 132.75 54.89
C GLN A 548 -164.96 134.04 55.30
N ASN A 549 -164.87 134.33 56.61
CA ASN A 549 -164.16 135.50 57.13
C ASN A 549 -162.65 135.49 56.84
N ARG A 550 -162.02 134.32 56.63
CA ARG A 550 -160.56 134.26 56.44
C ARG A 550 -160.10 134.83 55.09
N ARG A 551 -160.99 134.88 54.07
CA ARG A 551 -160.72 135.54 52.78
C ARG A 551 -160.50 137.05 52.89
N ILE A 552 -161.00 137.71 53.94
CA ILE A 552 -161.04 139.18 54.05
C ILE A 552 -159.67 139.77 54.47
N ILE A 553 -158.74 138.94 54.94
CA ILE A 553 -157.50 139.39 55.59
C ILE A 553 -156.33 139.54 54.61
N ASP A 554 -156.13 138.62 53.67
CA ASP A 554 -154.89 138.61 52.87
C ASP A 554 -154.88 139.63 51.72
N ASP A 555 -156.04 139.98 51.15
CA ASP A 555 -156.18 141.08 50.16
C ASP A 555 -155.67 142.43 50.72
N LYS A 556 -155.68 142.62 52.06
CA LYS A 556 -155.15 143.83 52.71
C LYS A 556 -153.62 143.98 52.62
N CYS A 557 -152.89 142.94 52.19
CA CYS A 557 -151.45 143.05 52.00
C CYS A 557 -151.05 143.73 50.67
N VAL A 558 -151.99 143.96 49.75
CA VAL A 558 -151.75 144.64 48.46
C VAL A 558 -151.25 146.08 48.62
N GLU A 559 -151.76 146.82 49.61
CA GLU A 559 -151.53 148.27 49.73
C GLU A 559 -150.15 148.65 50.30
N LEU A 560 -149.50 147.75 51.04
CA LEU A 560 -148.62 148.16 52.15
C LEU A 560 -147.13 148.36 51.84
N ARG A 561 -146.68 148.36 50.57
CA ARG A 561 -145.31 148.78 50.25
C ARG A 561 -145.03 149.46 48.91
N LEU A 562 -146.04 149.64 48.05
CA LEU A 562 -146.00 150.71 47.02
C LEU A 562 -145.71 152.08 47.69
N LEU A 563 -146.20 152.25 48.92
CA LEU A 563 -145.98 153.40 49.81
C LEU A 563 -144.52 153.69 50.25
N THR A 564 -143.51 153.02 49.72
CA THR A 564 -142.08 153.42 49.89
C THR A 564 -141.46 154.01 48.61
N GLU A 565 -142.15 153.96 47.48
CA GLU A 565 -141.70 154.39 46.14
C GLU A 565 -141.34 155.89 46.05
N GLN A 566 -142.04 156.75 46.79
CA GLN A 566 -141.89 158.21 46.71
C GLN A 566 -140.59 158.79 47.32
N LEU A 567 -139.73 157.96 47.95
CA LEU A 567 -138.95 158.42 49.11
C LEU A 567 -137.41 158.32 49.07
N MET A 568 -136.77 158.09 47.92
CA MET A 568 -135.38 158.57 47.67
C MET A 568 -135.08 158.97 46.21
N GLN A 569 -136.07 159.38 45.39
CA GLN A 569 -135.82 160.02 44.08
C GLN A 569 -134.98 161.31 44.17
N ILE A 570 -134.79 161.80 45.39
CA ILE A 570 -133.74 162.71 45.83
C ILE A 570 -133.11 162.09 47.10
N ARG A 571 -131.90 161.52 46.99
CA ARG A 571 -130.89 161.41 48.06
C ARG A 571 -129.51 161.26 47.42
N ASN A 572 -128.59 162.20 47.56
CA ASN A 572 -128.31 163.00 48.77
C ASN A 572 -129.39 164.02 49.27
N SER A 573 -130.22 163.61 50.33
CA SER A 573 -131.51 164.17 51.04
C SER A 573 -132.22 163.50 52.36
N ARG A 574 -133.22 162.51 52.37
CA ARG A 574 -134.31 162.10 53.43
C ARG A 574 -134.31 160.75 54.32
N SER A 575 -135.16 160.54 55.42
CA SER A 575 -135.79 159.25 56.05
C SER A 575 -135.48 158.59 57.50
N TYR A 576 -136.42 157.84 58.22
CA TYR A 576 -136.46 157.44 59.74
C TYR A 576 -137.28 156.13 60.29
N ARG A 577 -137.19 155.58 61.58
CA ARG A 577 -137.93 154.39 62.32
C ARG A 577 -137.84 154.37 63.95
N ALA A 578 -138.23 153.52 65.00
CA ALA A 578 -138.89 152.18 65.50
C ALA A 578 -139.28 152.20 67.10
N GLY A 579 -139.67 151.27 68.09
CA GLY A 579 -139.95 149.79 68.50
C GLY A 579 -140.45 149.48 70.04
N GLN A 580 -140.75 148.22 70.61
CA GLN A 580 -141.38 147.80 71.99
C GLN A 580 -141.23 146.24 72.50
N CYS A 581 -141.68 145.47 73.61
CA CYS A 581 -142.23 145.40 75.08
C CYS A 581 -142.52 143.86 75.63
N ILE A 582 -142.96 143.22 76.81
CA ILE A 582 -143.13 143.24 78.38
C ILE A 582 -143.74 141.85 79.08
N THR A 583 -143.63 141.39 80.41
CA THR A 583 -144.26 140.11 81.13
C THR A 583 -144.11 139.79 82.74
N TYR A 584 -144.88 138.85 83.50
CA TYR A 584 -144.80 138.41 85.02
C TYR A 584 -145.65 137.15 85.68
N PHE A 585 -145.42 136.52 86.94
CA PHE A 585 -146.22 135.35 87.66
C PHE A 585 -146.02 134.84 89.24
N PRO A 586 -146.88 133.96 89.98
CA PRO A 586 -146.90 133.47 91.49
C PRO A 586 -147.26 131.91 91.93
N ARG A 587 -147.56 131.21 93.13
CA ARG A 587 -147.50 131.10 94.72
C ARG A 587 -147.99 129.67 95.42
N LYS A 588 -147.89 129.22 96.77
CA LYS A 588 -148.31 127.86 97.48
C LYS A 588 -148.46 127.63 99.13
N LEU A 589 -148.78 126.41 99.78
CA LEU A 589 -149.11 125.97 101.29
C LEU A 589 -148.78 124.43 101.79
N ARG A 590 -149.03 123.62 102.95
CA ARG A 590 -149.78 123.42 104.34
C ARG A 590 -149.23 122.23 105.39
N ILE A 591 -149.95 121.54 106.42
CA ILE A 591 -149.49 120.36 107.40
C ILE A 591 -150.40 119.72 108.64
N VAL A 592 -149.95 118.88 109.70
CA VAL A 592 -150.72 117.79 110.59
C VAL A 592 -150.54 117.44 112.21
N TRP A 593 -150.63 116.17 112.87
CA TRP A 593 -151.05 115.76 114.35
C TRP A 593 -150.45 114.48 115.26
N ARG A 594 -151.03 113.93 116.44
CA ARG A 594 -150.42 113.04 117.61
C ARG A 594 -151.19 111.89 118.53
N LYS A 595 -150.63 111.12 119.59
CA LYS A 595 -151.18 109.87 120.44
C LYS A 595 -150.82 109.54 122.03
N PHE A 596 -150.99 108.31 122.71
CA PHE A 596 -151.02 107.93 124.26
C PHE A 596 -150.65 106.44 124.91
N ARG A 597 -150.83 106.04 126.26
CA ARG A 597 -150.24 104.83 127.13
C ARG A 597 -150.97 104.07 128.41
N ASN A 598 -150.41 103.04 129.21
CA ASN A 598 -151.04 102.10 130.34
C ASN A 598 -150.31 101.61 131.76
N ARG A 599 -150.55 100.41 132.50
CA ARG A 599 -150.26 99.98 134.02
C ARG A 599 -149.79 98.49 134.56
N GLN A 600 -150.06 97.89 135.82
CA GLN A 600 -149.20 96.79 136.57
C GLN A 600 -149.70 95.62 137.60
N LYS A 601 -148.75 94.78 138.12
CA LYS A 601 -148.65 93.77 139.26
C LYS A 601 -148.96 92.27 139.04
N LYS A 602 -150.16 91.92 138.58
CA LYS A 602 -150.65 90.52 138.52
C LYS A 602 -150.03 89.77 137.30
N GLN A 603 -149.89 88.44 137.25
CA GLN A 603 -150.91 87.36 137.46
C GLN A 603 -152.11 87.59 136.52
N ILE A 604 -152.86 86.55 136.11
CA ILE A 604 -154.07 86.70 135.29
C ILE A 604 -153.73 87.39 133.94
N ALA A 605 -152.94 86.77 133.05
CA ALA A 605 -153.36 85.68 132.15
C ALA A 605 -154.28 86.17 130.99
N LEU A 606 -154.50 85.26 130.02
CA LEU A 606 -155.39 85.37 128.85
C LEU A 606 -154.94 86.34 127.75
#